data_AF-A0A928SNF3-F1
#
_entry.id   AF-A0A928SNF3-F1
#
_cell.length_a   1.000
_cell.length_b   1.000
_cell.length_c   1.000
_cell.angle_alpha   90.00
_cell.angle_beta   90.00
_cell.angle_gamma   90.00
#
_symmetry.space_group_name_H-M   'P 1'
#
loop_
_entity.id
_entity.type
_entity.pdbx_description
1 polymer ?
#
loop_
_entity_poly.entity_id
_entity_poly.type
_entity_poly.pdbx_seq_one_letter_code
_entity_poly.pdbx_strand_id
1 'polypeptide(L)'
;MSRNSLILTGLIGLIAALVLTALCFAVMRWEWIPVLVTGSMYGWAIFLFLLVFSVSEIPVMIIGMRRIAASPNPKARYLVLLLNCGYVFFGAVYAVPYILLTGGLALGAALASLSLVRFISALIYLSK
;
A
#
# COMPACT_ATOMS: atom_id res chain seq x y z
N MET A 1 -10.73 -18.07 9.18
CA MET A 1 -9.52 -17.37 9.67
C MET A 1 -9.93 -16.43 10.80
N SER A 2 -9.16 -16.29 11.89
CA SER A 2 -9.57 -15.41 13.01
C SER A 2 -9.53 -13.94 12.60
N ARG A 3 -10.67 -13.24 12.70
CA ARG A 3 -10.81 -11.81 12.39
C ARG A 3 -9.75 -10.95 13.09
N ASN A 4 -9.43 -11.27 14.34
CA ASN A 4 -8.40 -10.57 15.13
C ASN A 4 -7.01 -10.66 14.50
N SER A 5 -6.65 -11.78 13.89
CA SER A 5 -5.34 -11.96 13.25
C SER A 5 -5.24 -11.15 11.95
N LEU A 6 -6.33 -11.05 11.18
CA LEU A 6 -6.39 -10.19 9.98
C LEU A 6 -6.29 -8.71 10.33
N ILE A 7 -6.98 -8.28 11.39
CA ILE A 7 -6.87 -6.90 11.90
C ILE A 7 -5.44 -6.61 12.34
N LEU A 8 -4.83 -7.50 13.14
CA LEU A 8 -3.48 -7.31 13.65
C LEU A 8 -2.46 -7.18 12.50
N THR A 9 -2.48 -8.09 11.52
CA THR A 9 -1.51 -8.01 10.41
C THR A 9 -1.77 -6.85 9.47
N GLY A 10 -3.04 -6.47 9.29
CA GLY A 10 -3.37 -5.26 8.53
C GLY A 10 -2.91 -3.98 9.24
N LEU A 11 -3.02 -3.90 10.56
CA LEU A 11 -2.50 -2.78 11.35
C LEU A 11 -0.98 -2.68 11.29
N ILE A 12 -0.27 -3.82 11.34
CA ILE A 12 1.19 -3.84 11.13
C ILE A 12 1.54 -3.26 9.75
N GLY A 13 0.81 -3.66 8.70
CA GLY A 13 0.98 -3.10 7.37
C GLY A 13 0.70 -1.59 7.31
N LEU A 14 -0.33 -1.09 8.00
CA LEU A 14 -0.66 0.34 8.08
C LEU A 14 0.44 1.14 8.80
N ILE A 15 0.95 0.63 9.92
CA ILE A 15 2.04 1.27 10.65
C ILE A 15 3.30 1.31 9.79
N ALA A 16 3.64 0.20 9.14
CA ALA A 16 4.77 0.17 8.21
C ALA A 16 4.61 1.17 7.05
N ALA A 17 3.40 1.28 6.50
CA ALA A 17 3.07 2.25 5.45
C ALA A 17 3.23 3.70 5.94
N LEU A 18 2.73 3.99 7.15
CA LEU A 18 2.86 5.30 7.79
C LEU A 18 4.32 5.67 8.02
N VAL A 19 5.11 4.74 8.59
CA VAL A 19 6.55 4.96 8.84
C VAL A 19 7.28 5.23 7.53
N LEU A 20 7.06 4.41 6.50
CA LEU A 20 7.72 4.60 5.20
C LEU A 20 7.36 5.95 4.57
N THR A 21 6.08 6.31 4.58
CA THR A 21 5.62 7.60 4.04
C THR A 21 6.20 8.78 4.82
N ALA A 22 6.22 8.69 6.16
CA ALA A 22 6.80 9.72 7.02
C ALA A 22 8.32 9.89 6.79
N LEU A 23 9.04 8.79 6.58
CA LEU A 23 10.46 8.84 6.21
C LEU A 23 10.66 9.55 4.87
N CYS A 24 9.86 9.23 3.85
CA CYS A 24 9.92 9.94 2.56
C CYS A 24 9.64 11.44 2.71
N PHE A 25 8.68 11.81 3.56
CA PHE A 25 8.39 13.21 3.86
C PHE A 25 9.58 13.91 4.54
N ALA A 26 10.22 13.26 5.51
CA ALA A 26 11.40 13.80 6.19
C ALA A 26 12.57 14.01 5.21
N VAL A 27 12.85 13.00 4.38
CA VAL A 27 13.90 13.05 3.34
C VAL A 27 13.67 14.21 2.37
N MET A 28 12.43 14.39 1.90
CA MET A 28 12.09 15.52 1.02
C MET A 28 12.14 16.87 1.75
N ARG A 29 11.72 16.92 3.01
CA ARG A 29 11.70 18.17 3.80
C ARG A 29 13.09 18.67 4.14
N TRP A 30 14.05 17.76 4.34
CA TRP A 30 15.45 18.05 4.61
C TRP A 30 16.30 18.17 3.34
N GLU A 31 15.68 18.10 2.16
CA GLU A 31 16.34 18.26 0.86
C GLU A 31 17.50 17.28 0.64
N TRP A 32 17.41 16.08 1.22
CA TRP A 32 18.43 15.05 1.05
C TRP A 32 18.49 14.49 -0.37
N ILE A 33 17.41 14.65 -1.13
CA ILE A 33 17.28 14.17 -2.51
C ILE A 33 16.74 15.30 -3.39
N PRO A 34 17.37 15.60 -4.54
CA PRO A 34 16.85 16.60 -5.47
C PRO A 34 15.57 16.11 -6.16
N VAL A 35 14.64 17.03 -6.39
CA VAL A 35 13.43 16.76 -7.18
C VAL A 35 13.83 16.54 -8.64
N LEU A 36 13.51 15.37 -9.19
CA LEU A 36 13.88 14.97 -10.54
C LEU A 36 12.84 15.38 -11.59
N VAL A 37 11.57 15.53 -11.19
CA VAL A 37 10.45 15.85 -12.09
C VAL A 37 9.78 17.14 -11.64
N THR A 38 10.02 18.23 -12.36
CA THR A 38 9.51 19.57 -12.01
C THR A 38 8.31 20.01 -12.85
N GLY A 39 7.99 19.30 -13.94
CA GLY A 39 6.84 19.63 -14.80
C GLY A 39 5.51 19.06 -14.28
N SER A 40 4.50 19.92 -14.11
CA SER A 40 3.16 19.54 -13.60
C SER A 40 2.52 18.40 -14.40
N MET A 41 2.65 18.42 -15.73
CA MET A 41 2.12 17.37 -16.62
C MET A 41 2.74 16.01 -16.33
N TYR A 42 4.07 15.95 -16.17
CA TYR A 42 4.78 14.70 -15.86
C TYR A 42 4.47 14.21 -14.45
N GLY A 43 4.33 15.12 -13.48
CA GLY A 43 3.86 14.79 -12.13
C GLY A 43 2.48 14.11 -12.16
N TRP A 44 1.51 14.69 -12.88
CA TRP A 44 0.18 14.08 -13.03
C TRP A 44 0.22 12.74 -13.77
N ALA A 45 1.03 12.60 -14.81
CA ALA A 45 1.18 11.35 -15.54
C ALA A 45 1.71 10.22 -14.63
N ILE A 46 2.76 10.49 -13.84
CA ILE A 46 3.32 9.51 -12.89
C ILE A 46 2.29 9.18 -11.80
N PHE A 47 1.59 10.19 -11.26
CA PHE A 47 0.55 9.97 -10.26
C PHE A 47 -0.55 9.05 -10.78
N LEU A 48 -1.12 9.35 -11.95
CA LEU A 48 -2.19 8.56 -12.56
C LEU A 48 -1.74 7.14 -12.90
N PHE A 49 -0.52 7.00 -13.42
CA PHE A 49 0.08 5.69 -13.67
C PHE A 49 0.12 4.85 -12.38
N LEU A 50 0.75 5.37 -11.32
CA LEU A 50 0.87 4.67 -10.05
C LEU A 50 -0.50 4.41 -9.41
N LEU A 51 -1.44 5.35 -9.52
CA LEU A 51 -2.81 5.21 -9.03
C LEU A 51 -3.54 4.04 -9.71
N VAL A 52 -3.51 3.98 -11.05
CA VAL A 52 -4.17 2.92 -11.82
C VAL A 52 -3.60 1.56 -11.47
N PHE A 53 -2.27 1.41 -11.44
CA PHE A 53 -1.62 0.17 -11.04
C PHE A 53 -2.02 -0.22 -9.61
N SER A 54 -1.88 0.70 -8.66
CA SER A 54 -2.23 0.52 -7.25
C SER A 54 -3.69 0.07 -7.05
N VAL A 55 -4.64 0.69 -7.73
CA VAL A 55 -6.07 0.33 -7.65
C VAL A 55 -6.36 -1.00 -8.35
N SER A 56 -5.74 -1.25 -9.50
CA SER A 56 -5.94 -2.50 -10.25
C SER A 56 -5.45 -3.75 -9.51
N GLU A 57 -4.46 -3.61 -8.64
CA GLU A 57 -3.95 -4.72 -7.82
C GLU A 57 -4.89 -5.12 -6.68
N ILE A 58 -5.76 -4.23 -6.21
CA ILE A 58 -6.72 -4.48 -5.12
C ILE A 58 -7.54 -5.76 -5.37
N PRO A 59 -8.28 -5.89 -6.48
CA PRO A 59 -9.07 -7.10 -6.75
C PRO A 59 -8.20 -8.34 -6.93
N VAL A 60 -7.05 -8.22 -7.62
CA VAL A 60 -6.15 -9.35 -7.89
C VAL A 60 -5.63 -9.95 -6.59
N MET A 61 -5.15 -9.10 -5.68
CA MET A 61 -4.62 -9.53 -4.38
C MET A 61 -5.70 -10.14 -3.49
N ILE A 62 -6.90 -9.56 -3.48
CA ILE A 62 -8.01 -10.12 -2.69
C ILE A 62 -8.43 -11.49 -3.23
N ILE A 63 -8.59 -11.65 -4.54
CA ILE A 63 -8.92 -12.95 -5.14
C ILE A 63 -7.83 -13.98 -4.83
N GLY A 64 -6.55 -13.59 -4.97
CA GLY A 64 -5.40 -14.42 -4.64
C GLY A 64 -5.44 -14.89 -3.18
N MET A 65 -5.56 -13.96 -2.23
CA MET A 65 -5.63 -14.27 -0.80
C MET A 65 -6.84 -15.15 -0.45
N ARG A 66 -8.00 -14.92 -1.05
CA ARG A 66 -9.19 -15.76 -0.84
C ARG A 66 -8.97 -17.20 -1.31
N ARG A 67 -8.33 -17.39 -2.47
CA ARG A 67 -8.00 -18.73 -2.99
C ARG A 67 -6.99 -19.45 -2.09
N ILE A 68 -5.97 -18.75 -1.60
CA ILE A 68 -4.99 -19.32 -0.68
C ILE A 68 -5.66 -19.66 0.67
N ALA A 69 -6.54 -18.80 1.17
CA ALA A 69 -7.26 -19.02 2.42
C ALA A 69 -8.21 -20.23 2.37
N ALA A 70 -8.72 -20.58 1.19
CA ALA A 70 -9.54 -21.78 0.98
C ALA A 70 -8.73 -23.08 0.93
N SER A 71 -7.39 -23.02 0.90
CA SER A 71 -6.54 -24.20 0.91
C SER A 71 -6.63 -24.95 2.25
N PRO A 72 -6.69 -26.30 2.24
CA PRO A 72 -6.70 -27.10 3.47
C PRO A 72 -5.33 -27.11 4.20
N ASN A 73 -4.28 -26.55 3.59
CA ASN A 73 -2.94 -26.53 4.19
C ASN A 73 -2.87 -25.50 5.35
N PRO A 74 -2.51 -25.90 6.58
CA PRO A 74 -2.39 -24.98 7.70
C PRO A 74 -1.34 -23.89 7.50
N LYS A 75 -0.29 -24.13 6.68
CA LYS A 75 0.71 -23.11 6.32
C LYS A 75 0.14 -22.00 5.44
N ALA A 76 -0.89 -22.30 4.65
CA ALA A 76 -1.53 -21.32 3.78
C ALA A 76 -2.15 -20.16 4.58
N ARG A 77 -2.61 -20.42 5.81
CA ARG A 77 -3.14 -19.40 6.71
C ARG A 77 -2.08 -18.35 7.10
N TYR A 78 -0.86 -18.79 7.42
CA TYR A 78 0.24 -17.87 7.74
C TYR A 78 0.66 -17.06 6.51
N LEU A 79 0.66 -17.69 5.33
CA LEU A 79 0.94 -17.00 4.08
C LEU A 79 -0.09 -15.90 3.80
N VAL A 80 -1.39 -16.15 4.01
CA VAL A 80 -2.43 -15.12 3.85
C VAL A 80 -2.25 -13.97 4.85
N LEU A 81 -1.85 -14.26 6.11
CA LEU A 81 -1.55 -13.22 7.10
C LEU A 81 -0.40 -12.31 6.66
N LEU A 82 0.68 -12.91 6.14
CA LEU A 82 1.83 -12.19 5.61
C LEU A 82 1.45 -11.37 4.38
N LEU A 83 0.71 -11.97 3.44
CA LEU A 83 0.21 -11.29 2.25
C LEU A 83 -0.73 -10.14 2.60
N ASN A 84 -1.56 -10.27 3.63
CA ASN A 84 -2.42 -9.18 4.10
C ASN A 84 -1.60 -7.98 4.61
N CYS A 85 -0.55 -8.26 5.38
CA CYS A 85 0.38 -7.22 5.85
C CYS A 85 1.06 -6.52 4.67
N GLY A 86 1.65 -7.29 3.75
CA GLY A 86 2.31 -6.76 2.56
C GLY A 86 1.34 -6.00 1.65
N TYR A 87 0.16 -6.54 1.42
CA TYR A 87 -0.90 -5.91 0.63
C TYR A 87 -1.24 -4.52 1.16
N VAL A 88 -1.50 -4.38 2.46
CA VAL A 88 -1.80 -3.08 3.08
C VAL A 88 -0.60 -2.13 2.96
N PHE A 89 0.61 -2.62 3.21
CA PHE A 89 1.85 -1.86 3.09
C PHE A 89 2.10 -1.33 1.68
N PHE A 90 1.73 -2.10 0.64
CA PHE A 90 1.97 -1.77 -0.77
C PHE A 90 1.37 -0.42 -1.20
N GLY A 91 0.34 0.10 -0.53
CA GLY A 91 -0.17 1.45 -0.82
C GLY A 91 0.87 2.55 -0.64
N ALA A 92 1.71 2.45 0.40
CA ALA A 92 2.83 3.38 0.59
C ALA A 92 3.98 3.15 -0.39
N VAL A 93 4.17 1.91 -0.86
CA VAL A 93 5.22 1.58 -1.85
C VAL A 93 4.98 2.32 -3.16
N TYR A 94 3.73 2.51 -3.57
CA TYR A 94 3.38 3.35 -4.73
C TYR A 94 3.55 4.85 -4.46
N ALA A 95 3.36 5.31 -3.23
CA ALA A 95 3.56 6.70 -2.87
C ALA A 95 5.05 7.11 -2.87
N VAL A 96 5.95 6.21 -2.48
CA VAL A 96 7.39 6.46 -2.37
C VAL A 96 8.01 7.02 -3.67
N PRO A 97 7.96 6.33 -4.82
CA PRO A 97 8.56 6.84 -6.05
C PRO A 97 7.92 8.17 -6.46
N TYR A 98 6.61 8.35 -6.25
CA TYR A 98 5.96 9.62 -6.54
C TYR A 98 6.53 10.77 -5.70
N ILE A 99 6.60 10.59 -4.38
CA ILE A 99 7.10 11.60 -3.43
C ILE A 99 8.56 11.94 -3.74
N LEU A 100 9.40 10.92 -3.93
CA LEU A 100 10.83 11.12 -4.15
C LEU A 100 11.15 11.73 -5.52
N LEU A 101 10.40 11.39 -6.58
CA LEU A 101 10.64 11.92 -7.93
C LEU A 101 10.10 13.34 -8.11
N THR A 102 8.94 13.65 -7.53
CA THR A 102 8.20 14.89 -7.81
C THR A 102 8.23 15.90 -6.68
N GLY A 103 8.56 15.48 -5.46
CA GLY A 103 8.39 16.28 -4.24
C GLY A 103 6.93 16.56 -3.87
N GLY A 104 5.96 15.97 -4.57
CA GLY A 104 4.53 16.18 -4.37
C GLY A 104 4.00 15.51 -3.11
N LEU A 105 4.16 16.14 -1.95
CA LEU A 105 3.75 15.56 -0.66
C LEU A 105 2.24 15.27 -0.59
N ALA A 106 1.38 16.20 -1.03
CA ALA A 106 -0.07 16.03 -0.93
C ALA A 106 -0.60 14.86 -1.77
N LEU A 107 -0.20 14.78 -3.04
CA LEU A 107 -0.58 13.68 -3.93
C LEU A 107 0.09 12.36 -3.53
N GLY A 108 1.31 12.41 -3.00
CA GLY A 108 1.97 11.26 -2.38
C GLY A 108 1.20 10.70 -1.19
N ALA A 109 0.72 11.57 -0.29
CA ALA A 109 -0.14 11.17 0.82
C ALA A 109 -1.47 10.58 0.32
N ALA A 110 -2.04 11.12 -0.76
CA ALA A 110 -3.23 10.55 -1.37
C ALA A 110 -2.99 9.12 -1.87
N LEU A 111 -1.86 8.84 -2.54
CA LEU A 111 -1.48 7.47 -2.92
C LEU A 111 -1.28 6.57 -1.70
N ALA A 112 -0.58 7.07 -0.66
CA ALA A 112 -0.35 6.31 0.57
C ALA A 112 -1.65 5.98 1.31
N SER A 113 -2.67 6.84 1.24
CA SER A 113 -3.99 6.61 1.83
C SER A 113 -4.69 5.37 1.24
N LEU A 114 -4.29 4.91 0.06
CA LEU A 114 -4.77 3.65 -0.50
C LEU A 114 -4.38 2.44 0.35
N SER A 115 -3.38 2.54 1.23
CA SER A 115 -3.13 1.52 2.26
C SER A 115 -4.33 1.33 3.19
N LEU A 116 -5.04 2.41 3.54
CA LEU A 116 -6.28 2.33 4.32
C LEU A 116 -7.40 1.67 3.52
N VAL A 117 -7.54 2.04 2.24
CA VAL A 117 -8.53 1.42 1.34
C VAL A 117 -8.28 -0.09 1.22
N ARG A 118 -7.01 -0.50 1.09
CA ARG A 118 -6.60 -1.90 1.08
C ARG A 118 -6.92 -2.60 2.40
N PHE A 119 -6.62 -1.98 3.53
CA PHE A 119 -6.96 -2.52 4.85
C PHE A 119 -8.46 -2.78 5.00
N ILE A 120 -9.29 -1.78 4.66
CA ILE A 120 -10.75 -1.91 4.70
C ILE A 120 -11.22 -3.01 3.75
N SER A 121 -10.69 -3.06 2.54
CA SER A 121 -11.05 -4.07 1.54
C SER A 121 -10.69 -5.48 2.02
N ALA A 122 -9.50 -5.67 2.58
CA ALA A 122 -9.10 -6.95 3.16
C ALA A 122 -10.06 -7.38 4.28
N LEU A 123 -10.46 -6.46 5.17
CA LEU A 123 -11.44 -6.77 6.21
C LEU A 123 -12.79 -7.20 5.62
N ILE A 124 -13.31 -6.48 4.64
CA ILE A 124 -14.64 -6.77 4.05
C ILE A 124 -14.65 -8.11 3.30
N TYR A 125 -13.59 -8.42 2.55
CA TYR A 125 -13.58 -9.54 1.62
C TYR A 125 -12.88 -10.81 2.14
N LEU A 126 -12.03 -10.72 3.17
CA LEU A 126 -11.32 -11.86 3.77
C LEU A 126 -11.88 -12.29 5.14
N SER A 127 -12.73 -11.48 5.79
CA SER A 127 -13.34 -11.86 7.07
C SER A 127 -14.54 -12.79 6.95
N LYS A 128 -14.94 -13.15 5.72
CA LYS A 128 -15.97 -14.15 5.42
C LYS A 128 -15.32 -15.51 5.23
#